data_AF-A0AAQ4EKB3-F1
#
_entry.id   AF-A0AAQ4EKB3-F1
#
_cell.length_a   1.000
_cell.length_b   1.000
_cell.length_c   1.000
_cell.angle_alpha   90.00
_cell.angle_beta   90.00
_cell.angle_gamma   90.00
#
_symmetry.space_group_name_H-M   'P 1'
#
loop_
_entity.id
_entity.type
_entity.pdbx_description
1 polymer ?
#
loop_
_entity_poly.entity_id
_entity_poly.type
_entity_poly.pdbx_seq_one_letter_code
_entity_poly.pdbx_strand_id
1 'polypeptide(L)'
;MRDSPDASYAPKVVPCTSWEFDMDKYGNNIVSQWNLVCDRRWLIDVARLVYSATCIISLPVSGVFADRVGRKTVIFITVPVVLVAGVGSSVPNDFQFFVAVRAIVSAATGALLPPT
;
A
#
# COMPACT_ATOMS: atom_id res chain seq x y z
N MET A 1 -51.68 -12.19 3.81
CA MET A 1 -50.68 -12.64 2.83
C MET A 1 -49.53 -11.65 2.92
N ARG A 2 -48.33 -12.10 3.32
CA ARG A 2 -47.13 -11.25 3.36
C ARG A 2 -46.59 -11.18 1.94
N ASP A 3 -46.64 -10.01 1.31
CA ASP A 3 -45.92 -9.76 0.06
C ASP A 3 -44.42 -9.94 0.34
N SER A 4 -43.83 -10.91 -0.36
CA SER A 4 -42.40 -11.18 -0.36
C SER A 4 -41.73 -10.14 -1.26
N PRO A 5 -40.67 -9.46 -0.81
CA PRO A 5 -39.98 -8.48 -1.64
C PRO A 5 -39.33 -9.17 -2.84
N ASP A 6 -39.33 -8.47 -3.97
CA ASP A 6 -39.10 -8.96 -5.32
C ASP A 6 -37.69 -9.56 -5.50
N ALA A 7 -37.63 -10.88 -5.70
CA ALA A 7 -36.42 -11.65 -5.98
C ALA A 7 -35.81 -11.38 -7.38
N SER A 8 -36.08 -10.24 -8.02
CA SER A 8 -35.70 -9.94 -9.42
C SER A 8 -34.86 -8.67 -9.64
N TYR A 9 -34.55 -7.89 -8.60
CA TYR A 9 -33.53 -6.84 -8.75
C TYR A 9 -32.12 -7.44 -8.58
N ALA A 10 -31.68 -8.24 -9.55
CA ALA A 10 -30.28 -8.59 -9.70
C ALA A 10 -29.59 -7.45 -10.47
N PRO A 11 -28.73 -6.64 -9.83
CA PRO A 11 -28.06 -5.55 -10.53
C PRO A 11 -27.17 -6.13 -11.64
N LYS A 12 -27.45 -5.72 -12.88
CA LYS A 12 -26.65 -6.10 -14.04
C LYS A 12 -25.30 -5.39 -13.94
N VAL A 13 -24.25 -6.15 -13.65
CA VAL A 13 -22.88 -5.62 -13.56
C VAL A 13 -22.43 -5.25 -14.98
N VAL A 14 -22.29 -3.95 -15.25
CA VAL A 14 -21.79 -3.44 -16.53
C VAL A 14 -20.28 -3.18 -16.45
N PRO A 15 -19.49 -3.55 -17.48
CA PRO A 15 -18.07 -3.25 -17.50
C PRO A 15 -17.88 -1.73 -17.58
N CYS A 16 -16.83 -1.27 -16.91
CA CYS A 16 -16.53 0.12 -16.71
C CYS A 16 -15.68 0.61 -17.90
N THR A 17 -16.31 1.34 -18.82
CA THR A 17 -15.74 1.69 -20.14
C THR A 17 -15.11 3.08 -20.19
N SER A 18 -15.58 4.01 -19.35
CA SER A 18 -15.10 5.39 -19.30
C SER A 18 -15.13 5.90 -17.86
N TRP A 19 -14.05 6.53 -17.43
CA TRP A 19 -13.94 7.23 -16.15
C TRP A 19 -13.27 8.57 -16.39
N GLU A 20 -13.71 9.58 -15.64
CA GLU A 20 -13.12 10.91 -15.68
C GLU A 20 -12.62 11.22 -14.27
N PHE A 21 -11.37 11.69 -14.16
CA PHE A 21 -10.81 12.09 -12.88
C PHE A 21 -11.01 13.59 -12.71
N ASP A 22 -11.70 13.99 -11.64
CA ASP A 22 -11.83 15.40 -11.26
C ASP A 22 -10.48 15.96 -10.77
N MET A 23 -9.68 16.44 -11.72
CA MET A 23 -8.34 17.00 -11.46
C MET A 23 -8.40 18.33 -10.69
N ASP A 24 -9.50 19.09 -10.81
CA ASP A 24 -9.68 20.37 -10.12
C ASP A 24 -9.83 20.22 -8.59
N LYS A 25 -10.38 19.09 -8.14
CA LYS A 25 -10.65 18.84 -6.72
C LYS A 25 -9.60 17.95 -6.05
N TYR A 26 -9.06 16.99 -6.78
CA TYR A 26 -8.19 15.95 -6.21
C TYR A 26 -6.76 15.94 -6.76
N GLY A 27 -6.46 16.74 -7.80
CA GLY A 27 -5.15 16.82 -8.42
C GLY A 27 -4.62 15.47 -8.95
N ASN A 28 -3.36 15.47 -9.38
CA ASN A 28 -2.70 14.26 -9.88
C ASN A 28 -2.32 13.34 -8.71
N ASN A 29 -3.17 12.37 -8.42
CA ASN A 29 -3.00 11.39 -7.35
C ASN A 29 -2.63 10.00 -7.89
N ILE A 30 -2.20 9.11 -6.99
CA ILE A 30 -1.76 7.74 -7.33
C ILE A 30 -2.82 6.97 -8.16
N VAL A 31 -4.11 7.20 -7.92
CA VAL A 31 -5.16 6.51 -8.68
C VAL A 31 -5.24 7.02 -10.11
N SER A 32 -5.13 8.34 -10.30
CA SER A 32 -5.13 8.99 -11.62
C SER A 32 -3.83 8.78 -12.41
N GLN A 33 -2.67 8.71 -11.74
CA GLN A 33 -1.38 8.54 -12.41
C GLN A 33 -1.23 7.17 -13.09
N TRP A 34 -1.72 6.11 -12.44
CA TRP A 34 -1.59 4.74 -12.93
C TRP A 34 -2.92 4.11 -13.38
N ASN A 35 -3.98 4.92 -13.50
CA ASN A 35 -5.33 4.50 -13.92
C ASN A 35 -5.85 3.25 -13.15
N LEU A 36 -5.84 3.29 -11.81
CA LEU A 36 -6.26 2.16 -10.95
C LEU A 36 -7.78 2.06 -10.79
N VAL A 37 -8.50 2.05 -11.90
CA VAL A 37 -9.97 2.01 -11.94
C VAL A 37 -10.46 0.77 -12.68
N CYS A 38 -11.76 0.50 -12.56
CA CYS A 38 -12.42 -0.65 -13.19
C CYS A 38 -11.67 -1.96 -12.84
N ASP A 39 -11.16 -2.69 -13.84
CA ASP A 39 -10.43 -3.96 -13.69
C ASP A 39 -9.09 -3.85 -12.95
N ARG A 40 -8.58 -2.64 -12.70
CA ARG A 40 -7.34 -2.42 -11.93
C ARG A 40 -7.60 -1.96 -10.50
N ARG A 41 -8.86 -1.86 -10.07
CA ARG A 41 -9.20 -1.44 -8.70
C ARG A 41 -8.64 -2.38 -7.63
N TRP A 42 -8.55 -3.67 -7.93
CA TRP A 42 -7.98 -4.68 -7.01
C TRP A 42 -6.52 -4.40 -6.65
N LEU A 43 -5.75 -3.67 -7.47
CA LEU A 43 -4.38 -3.27 -7.14
C LEU A 43 -4.34 -2.38 -5.89
N ILE A 44 -5.35 -1.57 -5.65
CA ILE A 44 -5.44 -0.71 -4.46
C ILE A 44 -5.59 -1.58 -3.21
N ASP A 45 -6.45 -2.60 -3.28
CA ASP A 45 -6.68 -3.51 -2.17
C ASP A 45 -5.45 -4.40 -1.92
N VAL A 46 -4.79 -4.86 -2.98
CA VAL A 46 -3.49 -5.55 -2.86
C VAL A 46 -2.44 -4.66 -2.21
N ALA A 47 -2.32 -3.39 -2.59
CA ALA A 47 -1.36 -2.48 -1.96
C ALA A 47 -1.62 -2.29 -0.46
N ARG A 48 -2.90 -2.20 -0.05
CA ARG A 48 -3.28 -2.16 1.38
C ARG A 48 -2.90 -3.44 2.10
N LEU A 49 -3.14 -4.60 1.49
CA LEU A 49 -2.78 -5.90 2.06
C LEU A 49 -1.27 -6.05 2.21
N VAL A 50 -0.50 -5.67 1.19
CA VAL A 50 0.97 -5.69 1.23
C VAL A 50 1.51 -4.79 2.33
N TYR A 51 0.96 -3.59 2.49
CA TYR A 51 1.34 -2.67 3.57
C TYR A 51 1.10 -3.31 4.94
N SER A 52 -0.10 -3.83 5.19
CA SER A 52 -0.45 -4.46 6.46
C SER A 52 0.37 -5.73 6.73
N ALA A 53 0.58 -6.58 5.72
CA ALA A 53 1.40 -7.77 5.83
C ALA A 53 2.85 -7.43 6.19
N THR A 54 3.40 -6.38 5.57
CA THR A 54 4.75 -5.92 5.86
C THR A 54 4.88 -5.41 7.30
N CYS A 55 3.90 -4.66 7.80
CA CYS A 55 3.87 -4.25 9.21
C CYS A 55 3.88 -5.44 10.16
N ILE A 56 3.05 -6.46 9.91
CA ILE A 56 2.98 -7.68 10.72
C ILE A 56 4.34 -8.39 10.74
N ILE A 57 5.00 -8.51 9.59
CA ILE A 57 6.32 -9.15 9.48
C ILE A 57 7.41 -8.32 10.18
N SER A 58 7.31 -6.99 10.14
CA SER A 58 8.36 -6.11 10.67
C SER A 58 8.54 -6.16 12.19
N LEU A 59 7.47 -6.42 12.94
CA LEU A 59 7.50 -6.49 14.41
C LEU A 59 8.40 -7.62 14.95
N PRO A 60 8.19 -8.91 14.60
CA PRO A 60 9.05 -9.99 15.07
C PRO A 60 10.47 -9.88 14.50
N VAL A 61 10.62 -9.39 13.27
CA VAL A 61 11.93 -9.17 12.65
C VAL A 61 12.73 -8.15 13.46
N SER A 62 12.11 -7.05 13.89
CA SER A 62 12.77 -6.06 14.75
C SER A 62 13.23 -6.66 16.08
N GLY A 63 12.41 -7.50 16.71
CA GLY A 63 12.77 -8.20 17.95
C GLY A 63 14.00 -9.10 17.78
N VAL A 64 13.98 -9.99 16.78
CA VAL A 64 15.11 -10.90 16.50
C VAL A 64 16.38 -10.14 16.13
N PHE A 65 16.26 -9.06 15.35
CA PHE A 65 17.39 -8.21 14.99
C PHE A 65 17.93 -7.40 16.18
N ALA A 66 17.06 -6.92 17.07
CA ALA A 66 17.45 -6.21 18.28
C ALA A 66 18.27 -7.11 19.21
N ASP A 67 17.88 -8.39 19.33
CA ASP A 67 18.55 -9.37 20.18
C ASP A 67 19.92 -9.81 19.61
N ARG A 68 20.10 -9.79 18.29
CA ARG A 68 21.29 -10.33 17.61
C ARG A 68 22.34 -9.30 17.18
N VAL A 69 21.92 -8.09 16.79
CA VAL A 69 22.77 -7.18 15.99
C VAL A 69 23.08 -5.86 16.72
N GLY A 70 22.41 -5.59 17.85
CA GLY A 70 22.56 -4.36 18.62
C GLY A 70 21.82 -3.17 18.00
N ARG A 71 21.10 -2.42 18.83
CA ARG A 71 20.16 -1.34 18.46
C ARG A 71 20.73 -0.26 17.51
N LYS A 72 22.04 -0.06 17.51
CA LYS A 72 22.73 0.96 16.68
C LYS A 72 22.87 0.57 15.21
N THR A 73 23.09 -0.70 14.91
CA THR A 73 23.33 -1.20 13.54
C THR A 73 22.04 -1.17 12.72
N VAL A 74 20.91 -1.49 13.35
CA VAL A 74 19.59 -1.48 12.71
C VAL A 74 19.27 -0.08 12.17
N ILE A 75 19.52 0.96 12.97
CA ILE A 75 19.30 2.37 12.56
C ILE A 75 20.24 2.76 11.41
N PHE A 76 21.50 2.32 11.44
CA PHE A 76 22.47 2.61 10.39
C PHE A 76 22.11 1.99 9.03
N ILE A 77 21.39 0.86 9.02
CA ILE A 77 20.97 0.17 7.79
C ILE A 77 19.62 0.70 7.29
N THR A 78 18.66 0.97 8.17
CA THR A 78 17.32 1.42 7.76
C THR A 78 17.32 2.84 7.18
N VAL A 79 18.13 3.75 7.72
CA VAL A 79 18.21 5.15 7.26
C VAL A 79 18.60 5.28 5.78
N PRO A 80 19.72 4.70 5.29
CA PRO A 80 20.09 4.80 3.89
C PRO A 80 19.08 4.07 2.98
N VAL A 81 18.49 2.96 3.43
CA VAL A 81 17.46 2.24 2.67
C VAL A 81 16.22 3.10 2.47
N VAL A 82 15.73 3.77 3.52
CA VAL A 82 14.58 4.68 3.43
C VAL A 82 14.89 5.89 2.55
N LEU A 83 16.11 6.45 2.63
CA LEU A 83 16.53 7.56 1.78
C LEU A 83 16.59 7.17 0.30
N VAL A 84 17.24 6.05 -0.02
CA VAL A 84 17.33 5.56 -1.41
C VAL A 84 15.95 5.20 -1.94
N ALA A 85 15.09 4.60 -1.12
CA ALA A 85 13.73 4.26 -1.51
C ALA A 85 12.88 5.53 -1.74
N GLY A 86 13.00 6.55 -0.87
CA GLY A 86 12.33 7.84 -1.02
C GLY A 86 12.76 8.58 -2.29
N VAL A 87 14.06 8.64 -2.57
CA VAL A 87 14.59 9.23 -3.81
C VAL A 87 14.17 8.41 -5.02
N GLY A 88 14.19 7.07 -4.93
CA GLY A 88 13.75 6.17 -5.98
C GLY A 88 12.27 6.33 -6.34
N SER A 89 11.42 6.62 -5.35
CA SER A 89 9.97 6.85 -5.58
C SER A 89 9.65 8.15 -6.34
N SER A 90 10.63 9.01 -6.57
CA SER A 90 10.46 10.19 -7.44
C SER A 90 10.48 9.85 -8.94
N VAL A 91 10.95 8.65 -9.30
CA VAL A 91 10.98 8.19 -10.70
C VAL A 91 9.62 7.57 -11.03
N PRO A 92 8.98 7.91 -12.17
CA PRO A 92 7.66 7.41 -12.56
C PRO A 92 7.65 5.93 -13.00
N ASN A 93 8.45 5.07 -12.37
CA ASN A 93 8.52 3.65 -12.69
C ASN A 93 7.51 2.87 -11.84
N ASP A 94 6.67 2.09 -12.53
CA ASP A 94 5.78 1.02 -12.07
C ASP A 94 5.11 1.13 -10.68
N PHE A 95 3.77 0.98 -10.66
CA PHE A 95 2.98 0.87 -9.43
C PHE A 95 3.56 -0.15 -8.43
N GLN A 96 4.13 -1.26 -8.94
CA GLN A 96 4.76 -2.27 -8.10
C GLN A 96 6.01 -1.77 -7.38
N PHE A 97 6.82 -0.94 -8.03
CA PHE A 97 8.02 -0.35 -7.44
C PHE A 97 7.66 0.63 -6.33
N PHE A 98 6.64 1.47 -6.56
CA PHE A 98 6.10 2.37 -5.55
C PHE A 98 5.59 1.60 -4.30
N VAL A 99 4.85 0.51 -4.50
CA VAL A 99 4.35 -0.33 -3.40
C VAL A 99 5.50 -1.03 -2.65
N ALA A 100 6.51 -1.55 -3.38
CA ALA A 100 7.67 -2.18 -2.77
C ALA A 100 8.49 -1.21 -1.92
N VAL A 101 8.76 0.00 -2.44
CA VAL A 101 9.41 1.07 -1.70
C VAL A 101 8.64 1.42 -0.43
N ARG A 102 7.32 1.60 -0.53
CA ARG A 102 6.48 1.90 0.63
C ARG A 102 6.50 0.78 1.66
N ALA A 103 6.47 -0.48 1.23
CA ALA A 103 6.59 -1.63 2.12
C ALA A 103 7.92 -1.62 2.88
N ILE A 104 9.04 -1.37 2.21
CA ILE A 104 10.37 -1.30 2.84
C ILE A 104 10.42 -0.17 3.89
N VAL A 105 9.88 1.01 3.57
CA VAL A 105 9.81 2.15 4.50
C VAL A 105 8.94 1.81 5.72
N SER A 106 7.82 1.12 5.53
CA SER A 106 6.96 0.67 6.62
C SER A 106 7.66 -0.32 7.54
N ALA A 107 8.41 -1.28 6.99
CA ALA A 107 9.18 -2.23 7.79
C ALA A 107 10.25 -1.53 8.64
N ALA A 108 10.95 -0.55 8.05
CA ALA A 108 11.94 0.26 8.76
C ALA A 108 11.31 1.07 9.91
N THR A 109 10.09 1.57 9.73
CA THR A 109 9.36 2.34 10.75
C THR A 109 8.86 1.43 11.88
N GLY A 110 8.36 0.24 11.54
CA GLY A 110 7.95 -0.77 12.52
C GLY A 110 9.10 -1.22 13.43
N ALA A 111 10.33 -1.21 12.93
CA ALA A 111 11.51 -1.53 13.73
C ALA A 111 11.91 -0.45 14.74
N LEU A 112 11.43 0.78 14.56
CA LEU A 112 11.74 1.94 15.41
C LEU A 112 10.79 2.09 16.60
N LEU A 113 9.64 1.41 16.58
CA LEU A 113 8.68 1.45 17.68
C LEU A 113 9.19 0.55 18.82
N PRO A 114 9.57 1.12 19.99
CA PRO A 114 10.00 0.31 21.12
C PRO A 114 8.82 -0.52 21.66
N PRO A 115 9.00 -1.81 21.97
CA PRO A 115 7.99 -2.57 22.72
C PRO A 115 7.86 -1.95 24.11
N THR A 116 6.68 -1.44 24.43
CA THR A 116 6.29 -0.99 25.78
C THR A 116 6.04 -2.17 26.70
#